data_AF-A0A382TGI3-F1
#
_entry.id   AF-A0A382TGI3-F1
#
_cell.length_a   1.000
_cell.length_b   1.000
_cell.length_c   1.000
_cell.angle_alpha   90.00
_cell.angle_beta   90.00
_cell.angle_gamma   90.00
#
_symmetry.space_group_name_H-M   'P 1'
#
loop_
_entity.id
_entity.type
_entity.pdbx_description
1 polymer ?
#
loop_
_entity_poly.entity_id
_entity_poly.type
_entity_poly.pdbx_seq_one_letter_code
_entity_poly.pdbx_strand_id
1 'polypeptide(L)'
;ESMIAANKELQNGLIYAAVIVVLVIAFLTALTAVTFGGITRAIEVLKGLTEGDHSQQMPQRRGIFASDNDEVGELSSALQSYRGKLLELEDIRAEQASRRKERDSVIIEKMSHLADQLEGDAKTLILNDIGRMRELEKQETERGEEASVELMLLAFTRMSDEVNALINARTSEMEKARDEAIDAKGETSRFFANMSHELRTPLNAILGYGEMLAEDCEDLGYDDLLPDLKKITSSGIHLLSLINNILDISKIESGKMELYITSFEIEDVVDVIKDISAPLVSKNNNAFQCNIQDGIGAMRQD
;
A
#
# COMPACT_ATOMS: atom_id res chain seq x y z
N GLU A 1 9.60 93.77 41.38
CA GLU A 1 10.47 92.57 41.33
C GLU A 1 9.77 91.27 41.77
N SER A 2 8.86 91.26 42.75
CA SER A 2 8.23 90.00 43.24
C SER A 2 7.31 89.28 42.24
N MET A 3 6.57 90.00 41.40
CA MET A 3 5.70 89.37 40.37
C MET A 3 6.49 88.69 39.24
N ILE A 4 7.69 89.18 38.91
CA ILE A 4 8.53 88.60 37.86
C ILE A 4 9.17 87.29 38.35
N ALA A 5 9.56 87.23 39.63
CA ALA A 5 10.09 86.01 40.25
C ALA A 5 9.03 84.91 40.37
N ALA A 6 7.81 85.23 40.80
CA ALA A 6 6.70 84.28 40.89
C ALA A 6 6.30 83.71 39.52
N ASN A 7 6.31 84.54 38.47
CA ASN A 7 6.04 84.07 37.11
C ASN A 7 7.14 83.13 36.57
N LYS A 8 8.40 83.36 36.97
CA LYS A 8 9.54 82.52 36.58
C LYS A 8 9.50 81.14 37.27
N GLU A 9 9.10 81.06 38.54
CA GLU A 9 8.88 79.78 39.21
C GLU A 9 7.72 78.99 38.60
N LEU A 10 6.62 79.67 38.24
CA LEU A 10 5.45 79.05 37.62
C LEU A 10 5.76 78.54 36.20
N GLN A 11 6.54 79.30 35.42
CA GLN A 11 7.07 78.86 34.12
C GLN A 11 8.00 77.65 34.26
N ASN A 12 8.91 77.64 35.23
CA ASN A 12 9.78 76.50 35.47
C ASN A 12 8.98 75.25 35.86
N GLY A 13 7.97 75.38 36.72
CA GLY A 13 7.07 74.29 37.09
C GLY A 13 6.31 73.70 35.89
N LEU A 14 5.81 74.54 35.00
CA LEU A 14 5.17 74.12 33.74
C LEU A 14 6.13 73.37 32.81
N ILE A 15 7.39 73.82 32.72
CA ILE A 15 8.43 73.13 31.92
C ILE A 15 8.73 71.75 32.50
N TYR A 16 8.89 71.63 33.83
CA TYR A 16 9.10 70.32 34.46
C TYR A 16 7.92 69.37 34.25
N ALA A 17 6.69 69.87 34.38
CA ALA A 17 5.48 69.07 34.11
C ALA A 17 5.44 68.61 32.64
N ALA A 18 5.75 69.50 31.68
CA ALA A 18 5.81 69.14 30.27
C ALA A 18 6.88 68.08 29.98
N VAL A 19 8.07 68.20 30.59
CA VAL A 19 9.15 67.20 30.46
C VAL A 19 8.72 65.85 31.00
N ILE A 20 8.06 65.80 32.17
CA ILE A 20 7.55 64.55 32.74
C ILE A 20 6.50 63.92 31.83
N VAL A 21 5.57 64.70 31.29
CA VAL A 21 4.55 64.19 30.36
C VAL A 21 5.20 63.64 29.09
N VAL A 22 6.19 64.33 28.53
CA VAL A 22 6.94 63.83 27.35
C VAL A 22 7.69 62.54 27.69
N LEU A 23 8.32 62.44 28.85
CA LEU A 23 9.01 61.22 29.29
C LEU A 23 8.04 60.06 29.50
N VAL A 24 6.86 60.30 30.08
CA VAL A 24 5.81 59.28 30.25
C VAL A 24 5.28 58.82 28.88
N ILE A 25 5.03 59.75 27.95
CA ILE A 25 4.58 59.41 26.58
C ILE A 25 5.68 58.62 25.85
N ALA A 26 6.93 59.05 25.93
CA ALA A 26 8.06 58.33 25.32
C ALA A 26 8.21 56.93 25.92
N PHE A 27 8.06 56.79 27.24
CA PHE A 27 8.11 55.50 27.93
C PHE A 27 6.95 54.59 27.52
N LEU A 28 5.72 55.10 27.47
CA LEU A 28 4.55 54.33 27.03
C LEU A 28 4.69 53.92 25.56
N THR A 29 5.21 54.79 24.70
CA THR A 29 5.44 54.49 23.27
C THR A 29 6.53 53.43 23.09
N ALA A 30 7.59 53.48 23.90
CA ALA A 30 8.62 52.44 23.91
C ALA A 30 8.06 51.10 24.42
N LEU A 31 7.25 51.13 25.49
CA LEU A 31 6.61 49.95 26.05
C LEU A 31 5.68 49.28 25.04
N THR A 32 4.82 50.04 24.37
CA THR A 32 3.90 49.51 23.34
C THR A 32 4.65 49.01 22.11
N ALA A 33 5.72 49.68 21.67
CA ALA A 33 6.54 49.19 20.56
C ALA A 33 7.19 47.83 20.86
N VAL A 34 7.63 47.62 22.11
CA VAL A 34 8.23 46.35 22.54
C VAL A 34 7.19 45.24 22.66
N THR A 35 6.01 45.52 23.21
CA THR A 35 4.96 44.51 23.41
C THR A 35 4.25 44.12 22.11
N PHE A 36 3.87 45.10 21.28
CA PHE A 36 3.16 44.84 20.02
C PHE A 36 4.07 44.39 18.87
N GLY A 37 5.37 44.72 18.91
CA GLY A 37 6.32 44.27 17.89
C GLY A 37 6.47 42.75 17.81
N GLY A 38 6.31 42.04 18.94
CA GLY A 38 6.30 40.57 18.97
C GLY A 38 5.12 39.97 18.21
N ILE A 39 3.93 40.60 18.31
CA ILE A 39 2.71 40.15 17.63
C ILE A 39 2.83 40.37 16.12
N THR A 40 3.37 41.50 15.67
CA THR A 40 3.58 41.75 14.24
C THR A 40 4.47 40.69 13.60
N ARG A 41 5.57 40.32 14.28
CA ARG A 41 6.44 39.24 13.81
C ARG A 41 5.77 37.87 13.86
N ALA A 42 4.91 37.63 14.84
CA ALA A 42 4.14 36.41 14.91
C ALA A 42 3.20 36.24 13.71
N ILE A 43 2.55 37.33 13.29
CA ILE A 43 1.70 37.35 12.10
C ILE A 43 2.53 37.09 10.84
N GLU A 44 3.72 37.67 10.72
CA GLU A 44 4.63 37.41 9.60
C GLU A 44 5.08 35.94 9.55
N VAL A 45 5.49 35.37 10.68
CA VAL A 45 5.88 33.96 10.78
C VAL A 45 4.69 33.05 10.46
N LEU A 46 3.51 33.31 11.04
CA LEU A 46 2.30 32.54 10.75
C LEU A 46 1.92 32.63 9.27
N LYS A 47 2.01 33.82 8.67
CA LYS A 47 1.75 34.04 7.24
C LYS A 47 2.73 33.22 6.39
N GLY A 48 4.01 33.25 6.71
CA GLY A 48 5.02 32.44 6.04
C GLY A 48 4.76 30.93 6.16
N LEU A 49 4.41 30.46 7.37
CA LEU A 49 4.03 29.06 7.59
C LEU A 49 2.79 28.66 6.77
N THR A 50 1.78 29.53 6.67
CA THR A 50 0.59 29.27 5.82
C THR A 50 0.87 29.35 4.33
N GLU A 51 1.92 30.07 3.91
CA GLU A 51 2.38 30.15 2.52
C GLU A 51 3.34 29.01 2.14
N GLY A 52 3.64 28.09 3.07
CA GLY A 52 4.48 26.90 2.86
C GLY A 52 5.96 27.08 3.22
N ASP A 53 6.35 28.22 3.79
CA ASP A 53 7.71 28.46 4.26
C ASP A 53 7.87 27.98 5.72
N HIS A 54 8.14 26.69 5.90
CA HIS A 54 8.38 26.07 7.20
C HIS A 54 9.75 26.43 7.83
N SER A 55 10.60 27.17 7.12
CA SER A 55 11.91 27.61 7.62
C SER A 55 11.80 28.81 8.58
N GLN A 56 10.67 29.54 8.53
CA GLN A 56 10.39 30.69 9.37
C GLN A 56 10.44 30.32 10.86
N GLN A 57 11.10 31.18 11.62
CA GLN A 57 11.28 31.00 13.06
C GLN A 57 10.92 32.25 13.83
N MET A 58 10.31 32.04 14.99
CA MET A 58 10.16 33.10 15.96
C MET A 58 11.55 33.58 16.42
N PRO A 59 11.83 34.90 16.32
CA PRO A 59 13.10 35.44 16.77
C PRO A 59 13.22 35.33 18.29
N GLN A 60 14.43 35.04 18.79
CA GLN A 60 14.69 35.02 20.23
C GLN A 60 14.35 36.36 20.86
N ARG A 61 13.45 36.35 21.86
CA ARG A 61 13.10 37.54 22.62
C ARG A 61 14.27 37.90 23.54
N ARG A 62 14.77 39.14 23.43
CA ARG A 62 15.89 39.66 24.23
C ARG A 62 15.49 41.00 24.86
N GLY A 63 15.72 41.17 26.16
CA GLY A 63 15.49 42.42 26.88
C GLY A 63 15.03 42.21 28.34
N ILE A 64 15.07 43.27 29.15
CA ILE A 64 14.70 43.23 30.58
C ILE A 64 13.19 43.08 30.85
N PHE A 65 12.36 43.21 29.82
CA PHE A 65 10.89 43.08 29.91
C PHE A 65 10.35 41.91 29.07
N ALA A 66 11.22 41.03 28.56
CA ALA A 66 10.78 39.82 27.86
C ALA A 66 10.47 38.72 28.88
N SER A 67 9.31 38.09 28.78
CA SER A 67 8.90 36.97 29.63
C SER A 67 8.36 35.82 28.78
N ASP A 68 8.79 34.59 29.03
CA ASP A 68 8.26 33.42 28.31
C ASP A 68 6.82 33.08 28.74
N ASN A 69 6.36 33.61 29.89
CA ASN A 69 5.01 33.43 30.44
C ASN A 69 4.07 34.63 30.17
N ASP A 70 4.43 35.54 29.25
CA ASP A 70 3.50 36.56 28.76
C ASP A 70 2.74 36.08 27.50
N GLU A 71 1.74 36.83 27.03
CA GLU A 71 0.91 36.41 25.90
C GLU A 71 1.73 36.21 24.61
N VAL A 72 2.84 36.93 24.46
CA VAL A 72 3.73 36.84 23.29
C VAL A 72 4.63 35.60 23.40
N GLY A 73 5.05 35.21 24.60
CA GLY A 73 5.77 33.97 24.88
C GLY A 73 4.91 32.73 24.62
N GLU A 74 3.65 32.75 25.08
CA GLU A 74 2.69 31.68 24.80
C GLU A 74 2.43 31.53 23.29
N LEU A 75 2.24 32.65 22.59
CA LEU A 75 2.08 32.68 21.12
C LEU A 75 3.31 32.11 20.40
N SER A 76 4.52 32.46 20.87
CA SER A 76 5.77 31.93 20.32
C SER A 76 5.86 30.42 20.50
N SER A 77 5.51 29.90 21.67
CA SER A 77 5.48 28.46 21.96
C SER A 77 4.45 27.73 21.09
N ALA A 78 3.24 28.30 20.96
CA ALA A 78 2.19 27.74 20.13
C ALA A 78 2.58 27.68 18.64
N LEU A 79 3.19 28.73 18.09
CA LEU A 79 3.67 28.76 16.71
C LEU A 79 4.84 27.80 16.48
N GLN A 80 5.73 27.65 17.46
CA GLN A 80 6.81 26.66 17.40
C GLN A 80 6.27 25.22 17.41
N SER A 81 5.24 24.95 18.23
CA SER A 81 4.54 23.65 18.23
C SER A 81 3.80 23.39 16.91
N TYR A 82 3.09 24.39 16.39
CA TYR A 82 2.39 24.29 15.09
C TYR A 82 3.38 24.01 13.94
N ARG A 83 4.49 24.73 13.88
CA ARG A 83 5.57 24.47 12.92
C ARG A 83 6.14 23.06 13.07
N GLY A 84 6.36 22.61 14.32
CA GLY A 84 6.82 21.24 14.58
C GLY A 84 5.89 20.20 13.96
N LYS A 85 4.58 20.37 14.13
CA LYS A 85 3.57 19.51 13.47
C LYS A 85 3.57 19.64 11.96
N LEU A 86 3.79 20.82 11.40
CA LEU A 86 3.88 21.01 9.95
C LEU A 86 5.07 20.26 9.35
N LEU A 87 6.23 20.32 10.01
CA LEU A 87 7.42 19.57 9.61
C LEU A 87 7.22 18.05 9.73
N GLU A 88 6.59 17.59 10.82
CA GLU A 88 6.24 16.18 11.00
C GLU A 88 5.29 15.69 9.89
N LEU A 89 4.27 16.49 9.55
CA LEU A 89 3.37 16.18 8.43
C LEU A 89 4.08 16.18 7.08
N GLU A 90 5.06 17.05 6.87
CA GLU A 90 5.87 17.10 5.65
C GLU A 90 6.74 15.84 5.51
N ASP A 91 7.40 15.41 6.59
CA ASP A 91 8.16 14.15 6.61
C ASP A 91 7.27 12.94 6.32
N ILE A 92 6.09 12.86 6.96
CA ILE A 92 5.13 11.78 6.71
C ILE A 92 4.70 11.76 5.24
N ARG A 93 4.38 12.93 4.66
CA ARG A 93 3.99 13.03 3.25
C ARG A 93 5.12 12.63 2.31
N ALA A 94 6.35 13.04 2.60
CA ALA A 94 7.52 12.67 1.79
C ALA A 94 7.74 11.15 1.83
N GLU A 95 7.60 10.55 3.01
CA GLU A 95 7.72 9.11 3.18
C GLU A 95 6.61 8.35 2.44
N GLN A 96 5.35 8.78 2.57
CA GLN A 96 4.21 8.20 1.86
C GLN A 96 4.36 8.32 0.34
N ALA A 97 4.80 9.46 -0.17
CA ALA A 97 5.06 9.66 -1.59
C ALA A 97 6.17 8.72 -2.11
N SER A 98 7.21 8.49 -1.32
CA SER A 98 8.28 7.54 -1.65
C SER A 98 7.75 6.10 -1.70
N ARG A 99 7.03 5.66 -0.66
CA ARG A 99 6.43 4.32 -0.62
C ARG A 99 5.43 4.10 -1.76
N ARG A 100 4.67 5.14 -2.13
CA ARG A 100 3.77 5.11 -3.28
C ARG A 100 4.53 4.83 -4.58
N LYS A 101 5.62 5.54 -4.86
CA LYS A 101 6.42 5.33 -6.07
C LYS A 101 6.98 3.92 -6.14
N GLU A 102 7.50 3.41 -5.02
CA GLU A 102 8.02 2.05 -4.93
C GLU A 102 6.93 1.02 -5.22
N ARG A 103 5.78 1.12 -4.55
CA ARG A 103 4.61 0.27 -4.78
C ARG A 103 4.12 0.32 -6.23
N ASP A 104 3.86 1.52 -6.74
CA ASP A 104 3.29 1.71 -8.08
C ASP A 104 4.26 1.15 -9.14
N SER A 105 5.58 1.30 -8.94
CA SER A 105 6.61 0.69 -9.78
C SER A 105 6.55 -0.83 -9.77
N VAL A 106 6.48 -1.45 -8.59
CA VAL A 106 6.39 -2.91 -8.44
C VAL A 106 5.14 -3.44 -9.16
N ILE A 107 3.97 -2.83 -8.90
CA ILE A 107 2.71 -3.25 -9.52
C ILE A 107 2.79 -3.12 -11.04
N ILE A 108 3.25 -1.99 -11.56
CA ILE A 108 3.40 -1.77 -13.00
C ILE A 108 4.32 -2.81 -13.64
N GLU A 109 5.44 -3.14 -12.99
CA GLU A 109 6.37 -4.17 -13.47
C GLU A 109 5.69 -5.54 -13.56
N LYS A 110 5.00 -5.98 -12.50
CA LYS A 110 4.31 -7.27 -12.48
C LYS A 110 3.16 -7.31 -13.49
N MET A 111 2.36 -6.25 -13.59
CA MET A 111 1.29 -6.13 -14.58
C MET A 111 1.84 -6.18 -16.01
N SER A 112 3.00 -5.56 -16.26
CA SER A 112 3.66 -5.60 -17.57
C SER A 112 4.11 -7.01 -17.94
N HIS A 113 4.73 -7.72 -17.00
CA HIS A 113 5.13 -9.11 -17.22
C HIS A 113 3.94 -10.03 -17.48
N LEU A 114 2.85 -9.83 -16.75
CA LEU A 114 1.62 -10.57 -16.99
C LEU A 114 1.04 -10.25 -18.39
N ALA A 115 0.99 -8.98 -18.78
CA ALA A 115 0.51 -8.55 -20.10
C ALA A 115 1.32 -9.17 -21.25
N ASP A 116 2.62 -9.41 -21.06
CA ASP A 116 3.47 -10.06 -22.06
C ASP A 116 3.10 -11.52 -22.32
N GLN A 117 2.49 -12.18 -21.34
CA GLN A 117 2.07 -13.58 -21.42
C GLN A 117 0.61 -13.73 -21.88
N LEU A 118 -0.10 -12.63 -22.02
CA LEU A 118 -1.48 -12.59 -22.48
C LEU A 118 -1.53 -12.24 -23.97
N GLU A 119 -2.60 -12.65 -24.65
CA GLU A 119 -2.83 -12.35 -26.07
C GLU A 119 -4.19 -11.66 -26.25
N GLY A 120 -4.36 -10.92 -27.36
CA GLY A 120 -5.64 -10.31 -27.73
C GLY A 120 -6.05 -9.09 -26.90
N ASP A 121 -7.36 -8.96 -26.64
CA ASP A 121 -7.96 -7.79 -26.01
C ASP A 121 -7.53 -7.61 -24.55
N ALA A 122 -7.29 -8.73 -23.84
CA ALA A 122 -6.80 -8.77 -22.46
C ALA A 122 -5.45 -8.04 -22.30
N LYS A 123 -4.50 -8.33 -23.20
CA LYS A 123 -3.19 -7.65 -23.22
C LYS A 123 -3.34 -6.16 -23.45
N THR A 124 -4.19 -5.77 -24.39
CA THR A 124 -4.40 -4.36 -24.75
C THR A 124 -5.00 -3.56 -23.60
N LEU A 125 -5.95 -4.14 -22.87
CA LEU A 125 -6.56 -3.53 -21.69
C LEU A 125 -5.55 -3.30 -20.58
N ILE A 126 -4.76 -4.32 -20.23
CA ILE A 126 -3.76 -4.22 -19.16
C ILE A 126 -2.70 -3.17 -19.51
N LEU A 127 -2.26 -3.11 -20.77
CA LEU A 127 -1.32 -2.08 -21.23
C LEU A 127 -1.92 -0.66 -21.16
N ASN A 128 -3.23 -0.49 -21.37
CA ASN A 128 -3.89 0.81 -21.20
C ASN A 128 -3.90 1.25 -19.73
N ASP A 129 -4.25 0.33 -18.83
CA ASP A 129 -4.29 0.62 -17.39
C ASP A 129 -2.88 0.93 -16.85
N ILE A 130 -1.84 0.19 -17.28
CA ILE A 130 -0.44 0.52 -16.98
C ILE A 130 -0.07 1.94 -17.46
N GLY A 131 -0.52 2.32 -18.66
CA GLY A 131 -0.30 3.67 -19.19
C GLY A 131 -0.87 4.76 -18.29
N ARG A 132 -2.11 4.57 -17.80
CA ARG A 132 -2.76 5.51 -16.87
C ARG A 132 -2.04 5.58 -15.52
N MET A 133 -1.59 4.44 -15.00
CA MET A 133 -0.83 4.41 -13.74
C MET A 133 0.47 5.21 -13.85
N ARG A 134 1.21 5.07 -14.96
CA ARG A 134 2.44 5.86 -15.22
C ARG A 134 2.19 7.36 -15.37
N GLU A 135 1.03 7.77 -15.86
CA GLU A 135 0.67 9.19 -15.96
C GLU A 135 0.39 9.78 -14.57
N LEU A 136 -0.27 9.03 -13.69
CA LEU A 136 -0.55 9.44 -12.33
C LEU A 136 0.66 9.43 -11.42
N GLU A 137 1.63 8.54 -11.65
CA GLU A 137 2.91 8.54 -10.92
C GLU A 137 3.65 9.87 -11.11
N LYS A 138 3.52 10.49 -12.30
CA LYS A 138 4.12 11.80 -12.60
C LYS A 138 3.44 12.98 -11.91
N GLN A 139 2.25 12.79 -11.33
CA GLN A 139 1.52 13.83 -10.63
C GLN A 139 1.75 13.74 -9.11
N GLU A 140 2.63 14.60 -8.58
CA GLU A 140 2.86 14.77 -7.13
C GLU A 140 1.82 15.72 -6.52
N THR A 141 0.55 15.32 -6.54
CA THR A 141 -0.54 16.07 -5.88
C THR A 141 -1.36 15.15 -4.97
N GLU A 142 -1.95 15.68 -3.89
CA GLU A 142 -2.82 14.90 -2.98
C GLU A 142 -4.02 14.29 -3.72
N ARG A 143 -4.60 15.01 -4.68
CA ARG A 143 -5.62 14.47 -5.60
C ARG A 143 -5.09 13.36 -6.50
N GLY A 144 -3.81 13.41 -6.85
CA GLY A 144 -3.13 12.36 -7.61
C GLY A 144 -2.96 11.08 -6.80
N GLU A 145 -2.80 11.17 -5.47
CA GLU A 145 -2.70 10.02 -4.58
C GLU A 145 -4.02 9.25 -4.49
N GLU A 146 -5.13 9.95 -4.19
CA GLU A 146 -6.47 9.35 -4.18
C GLU A 146 -6.81 8.72 -5.54
N ALA A 147 -6.54 9.45 -6.63
CA ALA A 147 -6.76 8.95 -7.98
C ALA A 147 -5.88 7.72 -8.32
N SER A 148 -4.66 7.66 -7.79
CA SER A 148 -3.75 6.52 -8.00
C SER A 148 -4.23 5.27 -7.30
N VAL A 149 -4.74 5.40 -6.08
CA VAL A 149 -5.33 4.29 -5.33
C VAL A 149 -6.62 3.82 -6.00
N GLU A 150 -7.48 4.73 -6.43
CA GLU A 150 -8.72 4.40 -7.14
C GLU A 150 -8.45 3.69 -8.48
N LEU A 151 -7.50 4.20 -9.28
CA LEU A 151 -7.14 3.57 -10.55
C LEU A 151 -6.42 2.25 -10.35
N MET A 152 -5.62 2.10 -9.28
CA MET A 152 -5.03 0.82 -8.91
C MET A 152 -6.11 -0.21 -8.59
N LEU A 153 -7.08 0.14 -7.74
CA LEU A 153 -8.17 -0.75 -7.38
C LEU A 153 -8.95 -1.18 -8.63
N LEU A 154 -9.28 -0.22 -9.49
CA LEU A 154 -9.98 -0.50 -10.75
C LEU A 154 -9.17 -1.40 -11.69
N ALA A 155 -7.86 -1.16 -11.82
CA ALA A 155 -6.97 -1.96 -12.64
C ALA A 155 -6.85 -3.40 -12.10
N PHE A 156 -6.79 -3.58 -10.79
CA PHE A 156 -6.77 -4.90 -10.15
C PHE A 156 -8.08 -5.65 -10.31
N THR A 157 -9.22 -5.00 -10.08
CA THR A 157 -10.53 -5.65 -10.28
C THR A 157 -10.67 -6.11 -11.74
N ARG A 158 -10.28 -5.28 -12.71
CA ARG A 158 -10.31 -5.64 -14.13
C ARG A 158 -9.33 -6.76 -14.47
N MET A 159 -8.11 -6.71 -13.93
CA MET A 159 -7.13 -7.78 -14.10
C MET A 159 -7.67 -9.10 -13.56
N SER A 160 -8.30 -9.08 -12.38
CA SER A 160 -8.93 -10.26 -11.79
C SER A 160 -10.04 -10.82 -12.67
N ASP A 161 -10.93 -9.97 -13.17
CA ASP A 161 -12.02 -10.38 -14.05
C ASP A 161 -11.50 -10.97 -15.36
N GLU A 162 -10.48 -10.36 -15.97
CA GLU A 162 -9.92 -10.82 -17.25
C GLU A 162 -9.11 -12.12 -17.09
N VAL A 163 -8.33 -12.24 -16.00
CA VAL A 163 -7.63 -13.48 -15.66
C VAL A 163 -8.64 -14.59 -15.37
N ASN A 164 -9.72 -14.32 -14.63
CA ASN A 164 -10.79 -15.29 -14.42
C ASN A 164 -11.50 -15.66 -15.73
N ALA A 165 -11.73 -14.70 -16.63
CA ALA A 165 -12.32 -14.96 -17.94
C ALA A 165 -11.40 -15.85 -18.80
N LEU A 166 -10.09 -15.58 -18.81
CA LEU A 166 -9.11 -16.42 -19.48
C LEU A 166 -9.09 -17.84 -18.90
N ILE A 167 -9.05 -17.96 -17.57
CA ILE A 167 -9.09 -19.25 -16.87
C ILE A 167 -10.35 -20.02 -17.25
N ASN A 168 -11.52 -19.37 -17.23
CA ASN A 168 -12.79 -19.99 -17.58
C ASN A 168 -12.85 -20.40 -19.06
N ALA A 169 -12.34 -19.56 -19.96
CA ALA A 169 -12.26 -19.86 -21.40
C ALA A 169 -11.37 -21.07 -21.65
N ARG A 170 -10.17 -21.11 -21.06
CA ARG A 170 -9.24 -22.24 -21.16
C ARG A 170 -9.80 -23.51 -20.53
N THR A 171 -10.50 -23.39 -19.40
CA THR A 171 -11.20 -24.53 -18.76
C THR A 171 -12.28 -25.09 -19.69
N SER A 172 -13.09 -24.22 -20.29
CA SER A 172 -14.16 -24.62 -21.21
C SER A 172 -13.61 -25.27 -22.49
N GLU A 173 -12.51 -24.75 -23.03
CA GLU A 173 -11.77 -25.36 -24.14
C GLU A 173 -11.23 -26.74 -23.76
N MET A 174 -10.68 -26.90 -22.55
CA MET A 174 -10.19 -28.19 -22.06
C MET A 174 -11.30 -29.22 -21.88
N GLU A 175 -12.47 -28.81 -21.35
CA GLU A 175 -13.62 -29.70 -21.22
C GLU A 175 -14.14 -30.17 -22.58
N LYS A 176 -14.22 -29.26 -23.56
CA LYS A 176 -14.56 -29.62 -24.94
C LYS A 176 -13.54 -30.55 -25.58
N ALA A 177 -12.25 -30.22 -25.46
CA ALA A 177 -11.18 -31.06 -26.00
C ALA A 177 -11.14 -32.43 -25.32
N ARG A 178 -11.45 -32.51 -24.01
CA ARG A 178 -11.66 -33.77 -23.30
C ARG A 178 -12.80 -34.57 -23.93
N ASP A 179 -13.98 -33.95 -24.07
CA ASP A 179 -15.18 -34.63 -24.58
C ASP A 179 -14.98 -35.09 -26.03
N GLU A 180 -14.34 -34.27 -26.87
CA GLU A 180 -14.02 -34.61 -28.26
C GLU A 180 -12.92 -35.69 -28.37
N ALA A 181 -11.94 -35.71 -27.46
CA ALA A 181 -10.86 -36.70 -27.46
C ALA A 181 -11.30 -38.08 -26.92
N ILE A 182 -12.28 -38.13 -26.00
CA ILE A 182 -12.91 -39.38 -25.54
C ILE A 182 -13.58 -40.09 -26.73
N ASP A 183 -14.14 -39.35 -27.68
CA ASP A 183 -14.81 -39.89 -28.85
C ASP A 183 -13.85 -40.41 -29.96
N ALA A 184 -12.58 -39.95 -29.99
CA ALA A 184 -11.71 -40.07 -31.17
C ALA A 184 -10.69 -41.24 -31.17
N LYS A 185 -10.63 -42.12 -30.16
CA LYS A 185 -9.78 -43.34 -30.14
C LYS A 185 -8.36 -43.20 -30.74
N GLY A 186 -7.39 -42.74 -29.93
CA GLY A 186 -5.99 -43.21 -30.03
C GLY A 186 -4.88 -42.20 -30.31
N GLU A 187 -5.19 -40.94 -30.65
CA GLU A 187 -4.19 -39.86 -30.80
C GLU A 187 -4.01 -39.00 -29.52
N THR A 188 -4.67 -39.41 -28.44
CA THR A 188 -4.85 -38.73 -27.14
C THR A 188 -3.51 -38.31 -26.49
N SER A 189 -2.54 -39.22 -26.43
CA SER A 189 -1.33 -39.06 -25.59
C SER A 189 -0.35 -37.95 -26.02
N ARG A 190 -0.22 -37.69 -27.32
CA ARG A 190 0.71 -36.64 -27.83
C ARG A 190 0.08 -35.24 -27.79
N PHE A 191 -1.23 -35.15 -28.05
CA PHE A 191 -1.96 -33.89 -28.03
C PHE A 191 -2.00 -33.29 -26.61
N PHE A 192 -2.38 -34.08 -25.61
CA PHE A 192 -2.45 -33.60 -24.21
C PHE A 192 -1.07 -33.28 -23.62
N ALA A 193 -0.02 -34.01 -23.99
CA ALA A 193 1.35 -33.72 -23.53
C ALA A 193 1.87 -32.37 -24.05
N ASN A 194 1.64 -32.05 -25.32
CA ASN A 194 2.04 -30.76 -25.90
C ASN A 194 1.21 -29.61 -25.32
N MET A 195 -0.12 -29.77 -25.24
CA MET A 195 -1.01 -28.75 -24.68
C MET A 195 -0.73 -28.47 -23.21
N SER A 196 -0.40 -29.49 -22.41
CA SER A 196 -0.07 -29.28 -21.00
C SER A 196 1.19 -28.41 -20.82
N HIS A 197 2.21 -28.57 -21.67
CA HIS A 197 3.40 -27.71 -21.61
C HIS A 197 3.10 -26.25 -22.01
N GLU A 198 2.24 -26.06 -23.01
CA GLU A 198 1.82 -24.73 -23.45
C GLU A 198 0.93 -24.03 -22.42
N LEU A 199 0.19 -24.77 -21.59
CA LEU A 199 -0.67 -24.22 -20.53
C LEU A 199 0.05 -24.05 -19.18
N ARG A 200 0.98 -24.94 -18.84
CA ARG A 200 1.71 -24.90 -17.57
C ARG A 200 2.60 -23.66 -17.46
N THR A 201 3.19 -23.23 -18.58
CA THR A 201 4.09 -22.07 -18.63
C THR A 201 3.38 -20.74 -18.29
N PRO A 202 2.28 -20.36 -18.95
CA PRO A 202 1.53 -19.16 -18.58
C PRO A 202 0.87 -19.28 -17.21
N LEU A 203 0.37 -20.47 -16.83
CA LEU A 203 -0.31 -20.66 -15.55
C LEU A 203 0.65 -20.52 -14.35
N ASN A 204 1.85 -21.09 -14.44
CA ASN A 204 2.87 -20.96 -13.39
C ASN A 204 3.34 -19.52 -13.22
N ALA A 205 3.38 -18.75 -14.30
CA ALA A 205 3.76 -17.35 -14.22
C ALA A 205 2.63 -16.49 -13.61
N ILE A 206 1.37 -16.77 -13.93
CA ILE A 206 0.21 -16.14 -13.28
C ILE A 206 0.20 -16.42 -11.78
N LEU A 207 0.43 -17.69 -11.38
CA LEU A 207 0.52 -18.08 -9.97
C LEU A 207 1.68 -17.37 -9.26
N GLY A 208 2.88 -17.42 -9.84
CA GLY A 208 4.06 -16.80 -9.25
C GLY A 208 3.94 -15.28 -9.12
N TYR A 209 3.38 -14.60 -10.12
CA TYR A 209 3.14 -13.15 -10.02
C TYR A 209 1.99 -12.81 -9.06
N GLY A 210 0.95 -13.63 -8.99
CA GLY A 210 -0.13 -13.46 -8.02
C GLY A 210 0.33 -13.65 -6.57
N GLU A 211 1.21 -14.62 -6.31
CA GLU A 211 1.82 -14.87 -5.00
C GLU A 211 2.78 -13.74 -4.60
N MET A 212 3.70 -13.33 -5.49
CA MET A 212 4.59 -12.19 -5.23
C MET A 212 3.82 -10.90 -4.94
N LEU A 213 2.77 -10.62 -5.73
CA LEU A 213 1.92 -9.43 -5.50
C LEU A 213 1.17 -9.51 -4.17
N ALA A 214 0.77 -10.70 -3.73
CA ALA A 214 0.12 -10.88 -2.45
C ALA A 214 1.10 -10.61 -1.30
N GLU A 215 2.33 -11.13 -1.38
CA GLU A 215 3.40 -10.84 -0.41
C GLU A 215 3.71 -9.33 -0.35
N ASP A 216 3.92 -8.69 -1.49
CA ASP A 216 4.18 -7.25 -1.56
C ASP A 216 3.01 -6.42 -0.99
N CYS A 217 1.76 -6.83 -1.23
CA CYS A 217 0.59 -6.17 -0.66
C CYS A 217 0.51 -6.35 0.86
N GLU A 218 0.85 -7.52 1.39
CA GLU A 218 0.85 -7.82 2.82
C GLU A 218 1.95 -7.00 3.53
N ASP A 219 3.15 -6.90 2.95
CA ASP A 219 4.28 -6.12 3.47
C ASP A 219 4.02 -4.61 3.47
N LEU A 220 3.29 -4.12 2.46
CA LEU A 220 2.97 -2.71 2.33
C LEU A 220 1.65 -2.31 3.02
N GLY A 221 0.93 -3.28 3.63
CA GLY A 221 -0.31 -3.06 4.39
C GLY A 221 -1.56 -2.82 3.54
N TYR A 222 -1.59 -3.35 2.31
CA TYR A 222 -2.74 -3.30 1.39
C TYR A 222 -3.65 -4.52 1.55
N ASP A 223 -4.16 -4.72 2.76
CA ASP A 223 -4.96 -5.89 3.12
C ASP A 223 -6.25 -6.05 2.30
N ASP A 224 -6.79 -4.94 1.78
CA ASP A 224 -8.01 -4.92 0.97
C ASP A 224 -7.83 -5.61 -0.40
N LEU A 225 -6.60 -5.71 -0.91
CA LEU A 225 -6.29 -6.33 -2.20
C LEU A 225 -5.99 -7.84 -2.10
N LEU A 226 -5.62 -8.31 -0.90
CA LEU A 226 -5.27 -9.70 -0.65
C LEU A 226 -6.37 -10.72 -0.98
N PRO A 227 -7.67 -10.47 -0.69
CA PRO A 227 -8.73 -11.43 -0.99
C PRO A 227 -8.84 -11.73 -2.49
N ASP A 228 -8.68 -10.72 -3.34
CA ASP A 228 -8.77 -10.87 -4.79
C ASP A 228 -7.53 -11.58 -5.34
N LEU A 229 -6.33 -11.23 -4.86
CA LEU A 229 -5.10 -11.93 -5.22
C LEU A 229 -5.15 -13.41 -4.81
N LYS A 230 -5.63 -13.71 -3.60
CA LYS A 230 -5.84 -15.09 -3.11
C LYS A 230 -6.87 -15.87 -3.92
N LYS A 231 -7.89 -15.19 -4.45
CA LYS A 231 -8.89 -15.82 -5.33
C LYS A 231 -8.29 -16.20 -6.68
N ILE A 232 -7.48 -15.33 -7.27
CA ILE A 232 -6.77 -15.58 -8.54
C ILE A 232 -5.84 -16.79 -8.41
N THR A 233 -5.00 -16.81 -7.36
CA THR A 233 -4.06 -17.92 -7.14
C THR A 233 -4.79 -19.23 -6.89
N SER A 234 -5.88 -19.22 -6.12
CA SER A 234 -6.71 -20.42 -5.90
C SER A 234 -7.32 -20.97 -7.20
N SER A 235 -7.82 -20.12 -8.09
CA SER A 235 -8.37 -20.54 -9.38
C SER A 235 -7.30 -21.15 -10.30
N GLY A 236 -6.09 -20.57 -10.32
CA GLY A 236 -4.97 -21.10 -11.08
C GLY A 236 -4.48 -22.46 -10.59
N ILE A 237 -4.41 -22.66 -9.27
CA ILE A 237 -4.08 -23.96 -8.65
C ILE A 237 -5.10 -25.03 -9.04
N HIS A 238 -6.39 -24.68 -9.00
CA HIS A 238 -7.46 -25.59 -9.37
C HIS A 238 -7.36 -26.03 -10.84
N LEU A 239 -7.05 -25.10 -11.76
CA LEU A 239 -6.86 -25.42 -13.17
C LEU A 239 -5.62 -26.29 -13.41
N LEU A 240 -4.50 -26.00 -12.74
CA LEU A 240 -3.30 -26.83 -12.84
C LEU A 240 -3.60 -28.28 -12.41
N SER A 241 -4.39 -28.43 -11.35
CA SER A 241 -4.90 -29.73 -10.92
C SER A 241 -5.70 -30.41 -12.02
N LEU A 242 -6.68 -29.74 -12.65
CA LEU A 242 -7.46 -30.31 -13.75
C LEU A 242 -6.58 -30.74 -14.94
N ILE A 243 -5.59 -29.93 -15.33
CA ILE A 243 -4.62 -30.27 -16.38
C ILE A 243 -3.86 -31.55 -16.02
N ASN A 244 -3.36 -31.64 -14.78
CA ASN A 244 -2.62 -32.81 -14.31
C ASN A 244 -3.50 -34.06 -14.30
N ASN A 245 -4.75 -33.96 -13.84
CA ASN A 245 -5.70 -35.08 -13.86
C ASN A 245 -5.94 -35.60 -15.28
N ILE A 246 -6.11 -34.70 -16.26
CA ILE A 246 -6.30 -35.09 -17.67
C ILE A 246 -5.03 -35.75 -18.24
N LEU A 247 -3.85 -35.23 -17.91
CA LEU A 247 -2.58 -35.84 -18.31
C LEU A 247 -2.40 -37.25 -17.75
N ASP A 248 -2.71 -37.44 -16.47
CA ASP A 248 -2.53 -38.73 -15.80
C ASP A 248 -3.49 -39.78 -16.39
N ILE A 249 -4.73 -39.39 -16.67
CA ILE A 249 -5.68 -40.23 -17.44
C ILE A 249 -5.11 -40.59 -18.81
N SER A 250 -4.56 -39.62 -19.55
CA SER A 250 -3.98 -39.86 -20.88
C SER A 250 -2.76 -40.82 -20.83
N LYS A 251 -1.93 -40.73 -19.78
CA LYS A 251 -0.83 -41.68 -19.54
C LYS A 251 -1.36 -43.08 -19.23
N ILE A 252 -2.45 -43.19 -18.44
CA ILE A 252 -3.09 -44.47 -18.13
C ILE A 252 -3.66 -45.11 -19.40
N GLU A 253 -4.45 -44.38 -20.19
CA GLU A 253 -5.07 -44.90 -21.42
C GLU A 253 -4.06 -45.30 -22.49
N SER A 254 -2.94 -44.59 -22.59
CA SER A 254 -1.86 -44.93 -23.52
C SER A 254 -0.89 -45.99 -22.99
N GLY A 255 -1.10 -46.51 -21.77
CA GLY A 255 -0.23 -47.49 -21.14
C GLY A 255 1.17 -46.96 -20.82
N LYS A 256 1.34 -45.63 -20.75
CA LYS A 256 2.61 -44.94 -20.48
C LYS A 256 2.75 -44.48 -19.03
N MET A 257 1.78 -44.80 -18.17
CA MET A 257 1.90 -44.56 -16.74
C MET A 257 2.98 -45.49 -16.17
N GLU A 258 4.11 -44.92 -15.75
CA GLU A 258 5.17 -45.67 -15.07
C GLU A 258 4.89 -45.69 -13.57
N LEU A 259 4.74 -46.91 -13.02
CA LEU A 259 4.61 -47.11 -11.58
C LEU A 259 5.99 -47.35 -10.96
N TYR A 260 6.32 -46.54 -9.96
CA TYR A 260 7.56 -46.70 -9.17
C TYR A 260 7.25 -47.55 -7.94
N ILE A 261 7.33 -48.87 -8.12
CA ILE A 261 7.01 -49.85 -7.09
C ILE A 261 7.96 -49.73 -5.89
N THR A 262 7.43 -49.31 -4.75
CA THR A 262 8.15 -49.21 -3.48
C THR A 262 7.35 -49.80 -2.34
N SER A 263 8.03 -50.14 -1.24
CA SER A 263 7.39 -50.57 0.01
C SER A 263 7.29 -49.36 0.93
N PHE A 264 6.12 -49.15 1.54
CA PHE A 264 5.87 -48.06 2.47
C PHE A 264 5.06 -48.54 3.68
N GLU A 265 5.28 -47.93 4.84
CA GLU A 265 4.46 -48.19 6.03
C GLU A 265 3.09 -47.53 5.86
N ILE A 266 2.02 -48.29 6.06
CA ILE A 266 0.66 -47.75 5.91
C ILE A 266 0.38 -46.68 6.97
N GLU A 267 0.94 -46.83 8.18
CA GLU A 267 0.78 -45.87 9.28
C GLU A 267 1.31 -44.48 8.88
N ASP A 268 2.50 -44.41 8.29
CA ASP A 268 3.11 -43.15 7.84
C ASP A 268 2.25 -42.43 6.80
N VAL A 269 1.69 -43.16 5.83
CA VAL A 269 0.83 -42.57 4.79
C VAL A 269 -0.46 -42.01 5.41
N VAL A 270 -1.05 -42.74 6.36
CA VAL A 270 -2.28 -42.27 7.00
C VAL A 270 -2.03 -41.06 7.88
N ASP A 271 -0.88 -40.98 8.55
CA ASP A 271 -0.51 -39.79 9.32
C ASP A 271 -0.31 -38.56 8.41
N VAL A 272 0.34 -38.72 7.26
CA VAL A 272 0.42 -37.66 6.25
C VAL A 272 -0.97 -37.22 5.78
N ILE A 273 -1.89 -38.17 5.57
CA ILE A 273 -3.28 -37.84 5.17
C ILE A 273 -3.99 -37.06 6.28
N LYS A 274 -3.83 -37.44 7.56
CA LYS A 274 -4.41 -36.70 8.70
C LYS A 274 -3.89 -35.27 8.73
N ASP A 275 -2.58 -35.08 8.56
CA ASP A 275 -1.95 -33.76 8.60
C ASP A 275 -2.43 -32.85 7.45
N ILE A 276 -2.50 -33.39 6.23
CA ILE A 276 -2.97 -32.64 5.05
C ILE A 276 -4.47 -32.29 5.18
N SER A 277 -5.27 -33.18 5.76
CA SER A 277 -6.73 -32.99 5.86
C SER A 277 -7.17 -32.17 7.08
N ALA A 278 -6.35 -32.06 8.13
CA ALA A 278 -6.67 -31.30 9.35
C ALA A 278 -7.14 -29.84 9.09
N PRO A 279 -6.52 -29.04 8.20
CA PRO A 279 -6.96 -27.67 7.92
C PRO A 279 -8.36 -27.64 7.30
N LEU A 280 -8.66 -28.56 6.37
CA LEU A 280 -9.96 -28.67 5.71
C LEU A 280 -11.06 -29.15 6.67
N VAL A 281 -10.73 -30.09 7.55
CA VAL A 281 -11.61 -30.63 8.58
C VAL A 281 -12.01 -29.52 9.56
N SER A 282 -11.04 -28.74 10.04
CA SER A 282 -11.29 -27.61 10.94
C SER A 282 -12.07 -26.48 10.24
N LYS A 283 -11.74 -26.15 9.00
CA LYS A 283 -12.39 -25.08 8.23
C LYS A 283 -13.88 -25.39 7.99
N ASN A 284 -14.21 -26.64 7.71
CA ASN A 284 -15.56 -27.07 7.34
C ASN A 284 -16.37 -27.66 8.50
N ASN A 285 -15.86 -27.62 9.74
CA ASN A 285 -16.49 -28.23 10.93
C ASN A 285 -16.86 -29.71 10.75
N ASN A 286 -15.97 -30.48 10.11
CA ASN A 286 -16.14 -31.91 9.91
C ASN A 286 -15.37 -32.71 10.99
N ALA A 287 -15.66 -34.01 11.10
CA ALA A 287 -14.88 -34.95 11.90
C ALA A 287 -14.16 -35.94 10.98
N PHE A 288 -12.85 -36.15 11.20
CA PHE A 288 -12.04 -37.13 10.49
C PHE A 288 -11.69 -38.28 11.44
N GLN A 289 -12.11 -39.49 11.12
CA GLN A 289 -11.96 -40.66 11.98
C GLN A 289 -11.20 -41.76 11.23
N CYS A 290 -10.08 -42.22 11.78
CA CYS A 290 -9.28 -43.30 11.21
C CYS A 290 -9.34 -44.52 12.12
N ASN A 291 -9.85 -45.64 11.59
CA ASN A 291 -9.80 -46.94 12.25
C ASN A 291 -8.73 -47.80 11.59
N ILE A 292 -7.55 -47.82 12.20
CA ILE A 292 -6.40 -48.63 11.78
C ILE A 292 -6.23 -49.73 12.81
N GLN A 293 -6.01 -50.96 12.34
CA GLN A 293 -5.67 -52.08 13.21
C GLN A 293 -4.17 -52.04 13.53
N ASP A 294 -3.81 -52.25 14.80
CA ASP A 294 -2.41 -52.25 15.23
C ASP A 294 -1.57 -53.26 14.44
N GLY A 295 -0.40 -52.83 13.96
CA GLY A 295 0.55 -53.70 13.27
C GLY A 295 0.13 -54.09 11.85
N ILE A 296 -0.64 -53.23 11.16
CA ILE A 296 -0.98 -53.40 9.74
C ILE A 296 0.28 -53.50 8.85
N GLY A 297 1.38 -52.86 9.26
CA GLY A 297 2.70 -52.97 8.63
C GLY A 297 2.79 -52.32 7.25
N ALA A 298 3.78 -52.77 6.47
CA ALA A 298 4.10 -52.20 5.17
C ALA A 298 3.24 -52.77 4.04
N MET A 299 2.85 -51.90 3.12
CA MET A 299 2.26 -52.24 1.83
C MET A 299 3.30 -52.11 0.72
N ARG A 300 3.22 -53.01 -0.25
CA ARG A 300 3.94 -52.87 -1.51
C ARG A 300 2.95 -52.41 -2.57
N GLN A 301 3.27 -51.34 -3.29
CA GLN A 301 2.52 -50.95 -4.49
C GLN A 301 2.63 -52.09 -5.51
N ASP A 302 1.52 -52.69 -5.94
CA ASP A 302 1.46 -53.68 -7.04
C ASP A 302 0.38 -53.33 -8.07
#